data_AF-A0A355BMN7-F1
#
_entry.id   AF-A0A355BMN7-F1
#
_cell.length_a   1.000
_cell.length_b   1.000
_cell.length_c   1.000
_cell.angle_alpha   90.00
_cell.angle_beta   90.00
_cell.angle_gamma   90.00
#
_symmetry.space_group_name_H-M   'P 1'
#
loop_
_entity.id
_entity.type
_entity.pdbx_description
1 polymer ?
#
loop_
_entity_poly.entity_id
_entity_poly.type
_entity_poly.pdbx_seq_one_letter_code
_entity_poly.pdbx_strand_id
1 'polypeptide(L)'
;MVIPPWEEARKKADEIEACLRSINRWQAEPLPDHLFENMGPFGSSTMSFDQWIQFVLVPTIRDIVREQASFPPYSQVGVYAVRTLDGDTEAQPLVTLLSELDMLIGSEPTYQTGEPPVLGAVADLSFSKEIYDEIESLQSIDLATLDKKLTSLVEFAKNLPPERCHELANLLFHAESQAQPAIRRLKINKTALRVRG
;
A
#
# COMPACT_ATOMS: atom_id res chain seq x y z
N MET A 1 -4.70 33.88 10.51
CA MET A 1 -4.36 33.64 9.09
C MET A 1 -3.91 32.20 9.03
N VAL A 2 -4.76 31.28 8.55
CA VAL A 2 -4.40 29.86 8.45
C VAL A 2 -3.46 29.76 7.26
N ILE A 3 -2.22 29.32 7.49
CA ILE A 3 -1.23 29.13 6.44
C ILE A 3 -1.80 28.02 5.53
N PRO A 4 -1.90 28.23 4.21
CA PRO A 4 -2.39 27.19 3.32
C PRO A 4 -1.41 26.00 3.35
N PRO A 5 -1.89 24.75 3.37
CA PRO A 5 -1.06 23.55 3.56
C PRO A 5 0.09 23.43 2.54
N TRP A 6 -0.05 24.06 1.37
CA TRP A 6 0.99 24.13 0.35
C TRP A 6 2.24 24.91 0.78
N GLU A 7 2.12 25.94 1.62
CA GLU A 7 3.28 26.75 2.05
C GLU A 7 4.11 26.02 3.11
N GLU A 8 3.45 25.31 4.03
CA GLU A 8 4.12 24.43 4.99
C GLU A 8 4.81 23.26 4.27
N ALA A 9 4.16 22.68 3.25
CA ALA A 9 4.75 21.61 2.45
C ALA A 9 5.98 22.07 1.66
N ARG A 10 5.93 23.28 1.09
CA ARG A 10 7.09 23.90 0.41
C ARG A 10 8.26 24.04 1.38
N LYS A 11 8.01 24.60 2.56
CA LYS A 11 9.03 24.77 3.61
C LYS A 11 9.61 23.42 4.01
N LYS A 12 8.77 22.39 4.15
CA LYS A 12 9.23 21.04 4.50
C LYS A 12 10.14 20.44 3.43
N ALA A 13 9.81 20.62 2.15
CA ALA A 13 10.67 20.18 1.05
C ALA A 13 12.05 20.88 1.07
N ASP A 14 12.08 22.18 1.36
CA ASP A 14 13.34 22.93 1.46
C ASP A 14 14.19 22.49 2.67
N GLU A 15 13.56 22.18 3.81
CA GLU A 15 14.22 21.63 5.00
C GLU A 15 14.81 20.24 4.73
N ILE A 16 14.07 19.38 4.03
CA ILE A 16 14.53 18.04 3.63
C ILE A 16 15.75 18.13 2.71
N GLU A 17 15.71 19.00 1.70
CA GLU A 17 16.86 19.24 0.81
C GLU A 17 18.09 19.77 1.58
N ALA A 18 17.89 20.75 2.46
CA ALA A 18 18.97 21.29 3.28
C ALA A 18 19.58 20.22 4.21
N CYS A 19 18.74 19.36 4.79
CA CYS A 19 19.19 18.25 5.62
C CYS A 19 20.04 17.25 4.82
N LEU A 20 19.54 16.78 3.67
CA LEU A 20 20.30 15.87 2.79
C LEU A 20 21.66 16.44 2.36
N ARG A 21 21.72 17.75 2.09
CA ARG A 21 22.98 18.44 1.80
C ARG A 21 23.91 18.47 3.03
N SER A 22 23.37 18.75 4.22
CA SER A 22 24.16 18.83 5.45
C SER A 22 24.83 17.48 5.83
N ILE A 23 24.16 16.37 5.53
CA ILE A 23 24.68 15.01 5.76
C ILE A 23 25.42 14.43 4.55
N ASN A 24 25.73 15.26 3.54
CA ASN A 24 26.43 14.90 2.29
C ASN A 24 25.78 13.74 1.50
N ARG A 25 24.44 13.62 1.53
CA ARG A 25 23.67 12.63 0.75
C ARG A 25 22.97 13.21 -0.48
N TRP A 26 23.05 14.53 -0.63
CA TRP A 26 22.55 15.20 -1.82
C TRP A 26 23.51 15.05 -3.00
N GLN A 27 23.00 14.56 -4.13
CA GLN A 27 23.77 14.37 -5.36
C GLN A 27 23.58 15.57 -6.31
N ALA A 28 24.61 15.99 -7.03
CA ALA A 28 24.48 17.05 -8.02
C ALA A 28 24.02 16.53 -9.39
N GLU A 29 24.36 15.28 -9.70
CA GLU A 29 24.11 14.65 -10.98
C GLU A 29 22.72 13.99 -11.01
N PRO A 30 21.92 14.21 -12.07
CA PRO A 30 20.63 13.57 -12.21
C PRO A 30 20.77 12.06 -12.42
N LEU A 31 19.79 11.29 -11.94
CA LEU A 31 19.72 9.86 -12.24
C LEU A 31 19.36 9.59 -13.70
N PRO A 32 19.86 8.49 -14.29
CA PRO A 32 19.40 8.03 -15.59
C PRO A 32 17.89 7.75 -15.62
N ASP A 33 17.22 8.14 -16.71
CA ASP A 33 15.76 8.04 -16.87
C ASP A 33 15.21 6.62 -16.62
N HIS A 34 15.95 5.58 -17.01
CA HIS A 34 15.54 4.18 -16.84
C HIS A 34 15.36 3.75 -15.38
N LEU A 35 15.96 4.47 -14.42
CA LEU A 35 15.79 4.15 -13.00
C LEU A 35 14.42 4.59 -12.48
N PHE A 36 13.73 5.52 -13.14
CA PHE A 36 12.40 5.98 -12.72
C PHE A 36 11.26 5.07 -13.20
N GLU A 37 11.46 4.29 -14.27
CA GLU A 37 10.39 3.51 -14.91
C GLU A 37 9.87 2.35 -14.06
N ASN A 38 10.73 1.73 -13.22
CA ASN A 38 10.38 0.52 -12.44
C ASN A 38 10.90 0.59 -10.99
N MET A 39 10.92 1.79 -10.42
CA MET A 39 11.58 2.03 -9.12
C MET A 39 10.92 1.38 -7.89
N GLY A 40 9.67 0.91 -8.02
CA GLY A 40 8.92 0.39 -6.88
C GLY A 40 8.59 1.48 -5.84
N PRO A 41 7.95 1.11 -4.72
CA PRO A 41 7.65 2.06 -3.66
C PRO A 41 8.95 2.60 -3.05
N PHE A 42 9.01 3.91 -2.85
CA PHE A 42 10.15 4.62 -2.26
C PHE A 42 11.50 4.37 -2.94
N GLY A 43 11.50 3.99 -4.23
CA GLY A 43 12.71 3.74 -5.01
C GLY A 43 13.39 2.39 -4.75
N SER A 44 12.78 1.53 -3.93
CA SER A 44 13.36 0.27 -3.42
C SER A 44 13.90 -0.71 -4.47
N SER A 45 13.49 -0.61 -5.73
CA SER A 45 13.92 -1.52 -6.80
C SER A 45 15.12 -1.02 -7.61
N THR A 46 15.34 0.29 -7.72
CA THR A 46 16.27 0.86 -8.72
C THR A 46 17.17 1.98 -8.22
N MET A 47 16.91 2.56 -7.05
CA MET A 47 17.69 3.67 -6.52
C MET A 47 17.78 3.62 -5.00
N SER A 48 18.70 4.40 -4.41
CA SER A 48 18.74 4.53 -2.95
C SER A 48 17.55 5.36 -2.46
N PHE A 49 17.23 5.20 -1.17
CA PHE A 49 16.15 6.00 -0.57
C PHE A 49 16.46 7.51 -0.61
N ASP A 50 17.72 7.91 -0.38
CA ASP A 50 18.14 9.31 -0.50
C ASP A 50 17.93 9.86 -1.93
N GLN A 51 18.25 9.04 -2.95
CA GLN A 51 18.02 9.40 -4.35
C GLN A 51 16.54 9.55 -4.66
N TRP A 52 15.71 8.65 -4.15
CA TRP A 52 14.27 8.76 -4.31
C TRP A 52 13.71 10.03 -3.64
N ILE A 53 14.18 10.37 -2.44
CA ILE A 53 13.78 11.63 -1.76
C ILE A 53 14.15 12.82 -2.64
N GLN A 54 15.38 12.85 -3.14
CA GLN A 54 15.90 13.97 -3.92
C GLN A 54 15.20 14.13 -5.27
N PHE A 55 15.05 13.05 -6.04
CA PHE A 55 14.63 13.12 -7.44
C PHE A 55 13.14 12.86 -7.65
N VAL A 56 12.44 12.31 -6.66
CA VAL A 56 11.01 12.02 -6.75
C VAL A 56 10.24 12.83 -5.73
N LEU A 57 10.51 12.67 -4.43
CA LEU A 57 9.70 13.28 -3.37
C LEU A 57 9.74 14.81 -3.40
N VAL A 58 10.93 15.41 -3.35
CA VAL A 58 11.10 16.87 -3.29
C VAL A 58 10.51 17.58 -4.53
N PRO A 59 10.79 17.13 -5.77
CA PRO A 59 10.15 17.69 -6.96
C PRO A 59 8.62 17.52 -6.94
N THR A 60 8.11 16.36 -6.54
CA THR A 60 6.66 16.10 -6.47
C THR A 60 5.96 17.06 -5.52
N ILE A 61 6.52 17.32 -4.34
CA ILE A 61 5.95 18.30 -3.39
C ILE A 61 5.95 19.69 -4.02
N ARG A 62 7.05 20.10 -4.65
CA ARG A 62 7.16 21.41 -5.31
C ARG A 62 6.15 21.57 -6.45
N ASP A 63 5.89 20.51 -7.21
CA ASP A 63 4.90 20.48 -8.27
C ASP A 63 3.48 20.62 -7.72
N ILE A 64 3.12 19.85 -6.69
CA ILE A 64 1.81 19.96 -6.00
C ILE A 64 1.59 21.37 -5.47
N VAL A 65 2.61 21.97 -4.85
CA VAL A 65 2.55 23.35 -4.33
C VAL A 65 2.39 24.37 -5.46
N ARG A 66 3.16 24.24 -6.54
CA ARG A 66 3.11 25.14 -7.70
C ARG A 66 1.74 25.10 -8.38
N GLU A 67 1.17 23.91 -8.52
CA GLU A 67 -0.11 23.68 -9.19
C GLU A 67 -1.31 23.85 -8.25
N GLN A 68 -1.06 24.08 -6.96
CA GLN A 68 -2.08 24.07 -5.89
C GLN A 68 -2.96 22.81 -5.97
N ALA A 69 -2.33 21.70 -6.34
CA ALA A 69 -3.00 20.42 -6.44
C ALA A 69 -3.31 19.87 -5.04
N SER A 70 -4.17 18.86 -5.00
CA SER A 70 -4.43 18.11 -3.77
C SER A 70 -3.24 17.20 -3.47
N PHE A 71 -2.80 17.20 -2.21
CA PHE A 71 -1.89 16.18 -1.71
C PHE A 71 -2.57 14.79 -1.74
N PRO A 72 -1.79 13.69 -1.77
CA PRO A 72 -2.33 12.36 -1.54
C PRO A 72 -3.05 12.28 -0.19
N PRO A 73 -4.02 11.38 -0.03
CA PRO A 73 -4.82 11.27 1.20
C PRO A 73 -4.01 10.86 2.43
N TYR A 74 -2.85 10.23 2.22
CA TYR A 74 -1.89 9.91 3.26
C TYR A 74 -0.47 9.75 2.72
N SER A 75 0.51 9.84 3.61
CA SER A 75 1.92 9.56 3.35
C SER A 75 2.51 8.67 4.46
N GLN A 76 3.47 7.83 4.10
CA GLN A 76 4.20 6.93 5.01
C GLN A 76 5.72 7.01 4.81
N VAL A 77 6.21 8.12 4.26
CA VAL A 77 7.63 8.25 3.94
C VAL A 77 8.48 8.28 5.22
N GLY A 78 7.99 8.91 6.28
CA GLY A 78 8.62 8.91 7.61
C GLY A 78 8.66 7.52 8.22
N VAL A 79 7.57 6.75 8.14
CA VAL A 79 7.54 5.34 8.60
C VAL A 79 8.57 4.49 7.88
N TYR A 80 8.68 4.64 6.55
CA TYR A 80 9.67 3.95 5.75
C TYR A 80 11.11 4.42 6.10
N ALA A 81 11.29 5.72 6.35
CA ALA A 81 12.58 6.29 6.75
C ALA A 81 13.08 5.74 8.08
N VAL A 82 12.22 5.62 9.10
CA VAL A 82 12.58 5.04 10.40
C VAL A 82 13.15 3.63 10.23
N ARG A 83 12.56 2.81 9.36
CA ARG A 83 13.01 1.43 9.13
C ARG A 83 14.29 1.36 8.28
N THR A 84 14.40 2.23 7.28
CA THR A 84 15.49 2.18 6.29
C THR A 84 16.76 2.83 6.82
N LEU A 85 16.62 3.84 7.67
CA LEU A 85 17.71 4.61 8.27
C LEU A 85 17.90 4.26 9.75
N ASP A 86 17.41 3.10 10.18
CA ASP A 86 17.58 2.65 11.56
C ASP A 86 19.09 2.47 11.88
N GLY A 87 19.49 2.93 13.05
CA GLY A 87 20.89 2.95 13.47
C GLY A 87 21.76 4.05 12.85
N ASP A 88 21.22 4.89 11.96
CA ASP A 88 21.94 5.99 11.32
C ASP A 88 21.69 7.32 12.03
N THR A 89 22.58 7.66 12.96
CA THR A 89 22.43 8.86 13.81
C THR A 89 22.52 10.17 13.01
N GLU A 90 23.29 10.20 11.93
CA GLU A 90 23.42 11.38 11.08
C GLU A 90 22.11 11.66 10.33
N ALA A 91 21.36 10.61 9.99
CA ALA A 91 20.09 10.73 9.26
C ALA A 91 18.86 10.95 10.16
N GLN A 92 19.00 10.96 11.49
CA GLN A 92 17.87 11.20 12.40
C GLN A 92 17.12 12.53 12.18
N PRO A 93 17.79 13.66 11.89
CA PRO A 93 17.11 14.89 11.52
C PRO A 93 16.26 14.72 10.25
N LEU A 94 16.74 13.95 9.26
CA LEU A 94 16.00 13.65 8.03
C LEU A 94 14.76 12.81 8.33
N VAL A 95 14.89 11.77 9.15
CA VAL A 95 13.76 10.92 9.58
C VAL A 95 12.68 11.76 10.28
N THR A 96 13.09 12.70 11.12
CA THR A 96 12.18 13.63 11.81
C THR A 96 11.41 14.49 10.80
N LEU A 97 12.10 15.10 9.84
CA LEU A 97 11.48 15.93 8.80
C LEU A 97 10.49 15.13 7.93
N LEU A 98 10.84 13.90 7.56
CA LEU A 98 9.95 13.03 6.77
C LEU A 98 8.71 12.59 7.58
N SER A 99 8.86 12.40 8.89
CA SER A 99 7.72 12.10 9.78
C SER A 99 6.80 13.32 9.96
N GLU A 100 7.37 14.52 10.06
CA GLU A 100 6.60 15.76 10.06
C GLU A 100 5.86 16.01 8.75
N LEU A 101 6.46 15.64 7.61
CA LEU A 101 5.80 15.67 6.32
C LEU A 101 4.58 14.73 6.28
N ASP A 102 4.73 13.50 6.80
CA ASP A 102 3.60 12.58 6.93
C ASP A 102 2.47 13.19 7.77
N MET A 103 2.78 13.83 8.91
CA MET A 103 1.77 14.51 9.73
C MET A 103 1.07 15.67 9.01
N LEU A 104 1.80 16.41 8.16
CA LEU A 104 1.26 17.52 7.37
C LEU A 104 0.28 17.04 6.30
N ILE A 105 0.63 15.97 5.58
CA ILE A 105 -0.22 15.38 4.53
C ILE A 105 -1.39 14.61 5.16
N GLY A 106 -1.14 14.02 6.33
CA GLY A 106 -1.93 12.98 6.93
C GLY A 106 -1.12 11.68 6.90
N SER A 107 -0.86 11.12 8.07
CA SER A 107 -0.45 9.72 8.15
C SER A 107 -1.67 8.85 7.86
N GLU A 108 -1.49 7.73 7.17
CA GLU A 108 -2.52 6.68 7.15
C GLU A 108 -2.94 6.45 8.61
N PRO A 109 -4.24 6.30 8.96
CA PRO A 109 -4.66 6.15 10.34
C PRO A 109 -3.80 5.09 11.03
N THR A 110 -2.89 5.55 11.88
CA THR A 110 -1.90 4.68 12.49
C THR A 110 -2.65 3.77 13.45
N TYR A 111 -2.58 2.48 13.15
CA TYR A 111 -2.95 1.44 14.07
C TYR A 111 -1.95 1.39 15.24
N GLN A 112 -2.09 2.26 16.25
CA GLN A 112 -1.11 2.36 17.34
C GLN A 112 -1.19 1.17 18.31
N THR A 113 0.00 0.65 18.61
CA THR A 113 0.37 -0.58 19.32
C THR A 113 -0.41 -0.87 20.60
N GLY A 114 -1.15 -1.99 20.59
CA GLY A 114 -1.81 -2.62 21.73
C GLY A 114 -3.09 -3.36 21.31
N GLU A 115 -3.91 -2.68 20.51
CA GLU A 115 -5.09 -3.20 19.81
C GLU A 115 -5.19 -2.40 18.49
N PRO A 116 -5.55 -3.00 17.36
CA PRO A 116 -5.56 -2.28 16.09
C PRO A 116 -6.80 -1.34 15.94
N PRO A 117 -6.68 0.01 15.88
CA PRO A 117 -7.82 0.92 15.65
C PRO A 117 -8.27 1.02 14.18
N VAL A 118 -9.32 0.27 13.88
CA VAL A 118 -10.48 0.59 13.01
C VAL A 118 -10.28 1.67 11.93
N LEU A 119 -9.82 1.24 10.74
CA LEU A 119 -10.34 1.68 9.44
C LEU A 119 -11.85 1.80 9.59
N GLY A 120 -12.46 2.98 9.42
CA GLY A 120 -13.89 3.01 9.11
C GLY A 120 -14.03 2.65 7.63
N ALA A 121 -14.26 1.43 7.16
CA ALA A 121 -14.65 0.16 7.75
C ALA A 121 -14.03 -0.99 6.93
N VAL A 122 -12.70 -1.17 6.96
CA VAL A 122 -12.05 -2.35 6.32
C VAL A 122 -11.10 -3.12 7.25
N ALA A 123 -11.09 -2.75 8.54
CA ALA A 123 -10.58 -3.64 9.58
C ALA A 123 -11.52 -4.85 9.56
N ASP A 124 -10.93 -6.01 9.33
CA ASP A 124 -11.57 -7.30 9.10
C ASP A 124 -11.96 -7.62 7.66
N LEU A 125 -11.48 -7.01 6.54
CA LEU A 125 -11.80 -7.58 5.20
C LEU A 125 -11.42 -9.07 5.05
N SER A 126 -10.45 -9.52 5.86
CA SER A 126 -10.25 -10.94 6.11
C SER A 126 -11.54 -11.59 6.56
N PHE A 127 -12.01 -12.54 5.75
CA PHE A 127 -13.09 -13.38 6.20
C PHE A 127 -12.71 -14.09 7.51
N SER A 128 -13.70 -14.49 8.31
CA SER A 128 -13.43 -15.30 9.49
C SER A 128 -12.61 -16.55 9.11
N LYS A 129 -11.79 -17.07 10.03
CA LYS A 129 -10.90 -18.23 9.76
C LYS A 129 -11.67 -19.39 9.12
N GLU A 130 -12.94 -19.55 9.48
CA GLU A 130 -13.86 -20.54 8.92
C GLU A 130 -13.99 -20.44 7.39
N ILE A 131 -14.00 -19.23 6.82
CA ILE A 131 -14.09 -19.01 5.37
C ILE A 131 -12.76 -19.32 4.69
N TYR A 132 -11.62 -18.99 5.33
CA TYR A 132 -10.30 -19.37 4.81
C TYR A 132 -10.15 -20.89 4.79
N ASP A 133 -10.45 -21.56 5.91
CA ASP A 133 -10.47 -23.02 6.02
C ASP A 133 -11.45 -23.63 5.00
N GLU A 134 -12.61 -22.99 4.78
CA GLU A 134 -13.59 -23.43 3.79
C GLU A 134 -13.08 -23.30 2.35
N ILE A 135 -12.44 -22.18 1.99
CA ILE A 135 -11.85 -21.95 0.66
C ILE A 135 -10.68 -22.92 0.41
N GLU A 136 -9.85 -23.16 1.42
CA GLU A 136 -8.76 -24.14 1.36
C GLU A 136 -9.33 -25.57 1.16
N SER A 137 -10.42 -25.90 1.86
CA SER A 137 -11.09 -27.20 1.71
C SER A 137 -11.60 -27.44 0.29
N LEU A 138 -11.94 -26.40 -0.49
CA LEU A 138 -12.41 -26.52 -1.88
C LEU A 138 -11.40 -27.26 -2.77
N GLN A 139 -10.11 -27.19 -2.42
CA GLN A 139 -9.02 -27.81 -3.16
C GLN A 139 -8.99 -29.33 -3.00
N SER A 140 -9.62 -29.90 -1.97
CA SER A 140 -9.49 -31.32 -1.60
C SER A 140 -10.82 -32.08 -1.44
N ILE A 141 -11.98 -31.45 -1.66
CA ILE A 141 -13.33 -32.07 -1.53
C ILE A 141 -13.85 -32.69 -2.83
N ASP A 142 -14.85 -33.57 -2.77
CA ASP A 142 -15.49 -34.13 -3.96
C ASP A 142 -16.23 -33.06 -4.81
N LEU A 143 -16.42 -33.35 -6.10
CA LEU A 143 -17.00 -32.39 -7.04
C LEU A 143 -18.47 -32.03 -6.76
N ALA A 144 -19.25 -32.93 -6.16
CA ALA A 144 -20.65 -32.67 -5.84
C ALA A 144 -20.77 -31.72 -4.64
N THR A 145 -19.90 -31.88 -3.64
CA THR A 145 -19.77 -30.96 -2.50
C THR A 145 -19.17 -29.62 -2.92
N LEU A 146 -18.23 -29.62 -3.88
CA LEU A 146 -17.66 -28.40 -4.45
C LEU A 146 -18.74 -27.51 -5.08
N ASP A 147 -19.63 -28.06 -5.91
CA ASP A 147 -20.69 -27.25 -6.55
C ASP A 147 -21.62 -26.59 -5.52
N LYS A 148 -21.95 -27.32 -4.44
CA LYS A 148 -22.77 -26.79 -3.35
C LYS A 148 -22.07 -25.63 -2.66
N LYS A 149 -20.80 -25.80 -2.27
CA LYS A 149 -20.01 -24.75 -1.60
C LYS A 149 -19.81 -23.52 -2.49
N LEU A 150 -19.49 -23.70 -3.77
CA LEU A 150 -19.37 -22.59 -4.71
C LEU A 150 -20.68 -21.82 -4.87
N THR A 151 -21.82 -22.51 -4.86
CA THR A 151 -23.15 -21.86 -4.91
C THR A 151 -23.40 -21.04 -3.65
N SER A 152 -23.13 -21.59 -2.46
CA SER A 152 -23.25 -20.87 -1.19
C SER A 152 -22.33 -19.66 -1.12
N LEU A 153 -21.10 -19.74 -1.65
CA LEU A 153 -20.18 -18.60 -1.72
C LEU A 153 -20.67 -17.49 -2.66
N VAL A 154 -21.31 -17.82 -3.78
CA VAL A 154 -21.93 -16.82 -4.67
C VAL A 154 -23.11 -16.13 -3.98
N GLU A 155 -23.94 -16.87 -3.25
CA GLU A 155 -25.05 -16.28 -2.49
C GLU A 155 -24.55 -15.40 -1.34
N PHE A 156 -23.49 -15.84 -0.66
CA PHE A 156 -22.81 -15.06 0.37
C PHE A 156 -22.24 -13.76 -0.22
N ALA A 157 -21.57 -13.83 -1.37
CA ALA A 157 -21.00 -12.67 -2.06
C ALA A 157 -22.02 -11.58 -2.40
N LYS A 158 -23.27 -11.94 -2.73
CA LYS A 158 -24.33 -10.96 -3.01
C LYS A 158 -24.67 -10.06 -1.81
N ASN A 159 -24.38 -10.53 -0.59
CA ASN A 159 -24.64 -9.79 0.65
C ASN A 159 -23.39 -9.07 1.16
N LEU A 160 -22.27 -9.14 0.44
CA LEU A 160 -21.02 -8.51 0.80
C LEU A 160 -20.87 -7.15 0.12
N PRO A 161 -20.18 -6.18 0.76
CA PRO A 161 -19.81 -4.93 0.11
C PRO A 161 -18.78 -5.18 -1.02
N PRO A 162 -18.69 -4.30 -2.03
CA PRO A 162 -17.83 -4.51 -3.20
C PRO A 162 -16.36 -4.83 -2.87
N GLU A 163 -15.81 -4.20 -1.84
CA GLU A 163 -14.43 -4.39 -1.40
C GLU A 163 -14.17 -5.84 -0.92
N ARG A 164 -15.16 -6.44 -0.24
CA ARG A 164 -15.12 -7.85 0.22
C ARG A 164 -15.29 -8.84 -0.92
N CYS A 165 -16.09 -8.48 -1.92
CA CYS A 165 -16.25 -9.32 -3.12
C CYS A 165 -14.93 -9.46 -3.88
N HIS A 166 -14.15 -8.37 -3.98
CA HIS A 166 -12.82 -8.41 -4.59
C HIS A 166 -11.87 -9.32 -3.81
N GLU A 167 -11.90 -9.27 -2.48
CA GLU A 167 -11.07 -10.15 -1.65
C GLU A 167 -11.47 -11.63 -1.79
N LEU A 168 -12.78 -11.94 -1.72
CA LEU A 168 -13.27 -13.31 -1.89
C LEU A 168 -12.86 -13.89 -3.24
N ALA A 169 -12.93 -13.07 -4.30
CA ALA A 169 -12.50 -13.46 -5.63
C ALA A 169 -10.99 -13.78 -5.65
N ASN A 170 -10.14 -12.98 -5.01
CA ASN A 170 -8.70 -13.25 -4.92
C ASN A 170 -8.41 -14.56 -4.19
N LEU A 171 -9.09 -14.84 -3.08
CA LEU A 171 -8.95 -16.11 -2.35
C LEU A 171 -9.35 -17.32 -3.20
N LEU A 172 -10.44 -17.19 -3.97
CA LEU A 172 -10.84 -18.23 -4.91
C LEU A 172 -9.85 -18.42 -6.05
N PHE A 173 -9.21 -17.35 -6.57
CA PHE A 173 -8.14 -17.48 -7.56
C PHE A 173 -6.90 -18.20 -6.99
N HIS A 174 -6.53 -17.91 -5.74
CA HIS A 174 -5.47 -18.64 -5.07
C HIS A 174 -5.82 -20.13 -4.92
N ALA A 175 -7.04 -20.44 -4.49
CA ALA A 175 -7.50 -21.82 -4.38
C ALA A 175 -7.56 -22.53 -5.74
N GLU A 176 -7.93 -21.82 -6.81
CA GLU A 176 -7.91 -22.34 -8.17
C GLU A 176 -6.49 -22.72 -8.62
N SER A 177 -5.49 -21.89 -8.32
CA SER A 177 -4.10 -22.14 -8.73
C SER A 177 -3.53 -23.43 -8.15
N GLN A 178 -3.99 -23.83 -6.96
CA GLN A 178 -3.55 -25.01 -6.24
C GLN A 178 -4.46 -26.24 -6.45
N ALA A 179 -5.69 -26.04 -6.92
CA ALA A 179 -6.65 -27.11 -7.06
C ALA A 179 -6.33 -28.06 -8.24
N GLN A 180 -6.57 -29.35 -8.04
CA GLN A 180 -6.56 -30.36 -9.11
C GLN A 180 -7.77 -31.30 -8.90
N PRO A 181 -8.38 -31.89 -9.94
CA PRO A 181 -8.04 -31.82 -11.36
C PRO A 181 -8.60 -30.57 -12.06
N ALA A 182 -8.28 -30.37 -13.35
CA ALA A 182 -8.65 -29.17 -14.14
C ALA A 182 -10.15 -28.78 -14.09
N ILE A 183 -11.06 -29.75 -13.95
CA ILE A 183 -12.50 -29.49 -13.79
C ILE A 183 -12.79 -28.69 -12.52
N ARG A 184 -12.10 -28.99 -11.40
CA ARG A 184 -12.23 -28.25 -10.13
C ARG A 184 -11.75 -26.81 -10.30
N ARG A 185 -10.60 -26.62 -10.94
CA ARG A 185 -10.03 -25.30 -11.24
C ARG A 185 -11.00 -24.42 -12.04
N LEU A 186 -11.53 -24.96 -13.14
CA LEU A 186 -12.47 -24.26 -14.01
C LEU A 186 -13.72 -23.79 -13.25
N LYS A 187 -14.24 -24.64 -12.35
CA LYS A 187 -15.40 -24.31 -11.52
C LYS A 187 -15.09 -23.18 -10.52
N ILE A 188 -13.94 -23.25 -9.84
CA ILE A 188 -13.51 -22.22 -8.88
C ILE A 188 -13.25 -20.89 -9.61
N ASN A 189 -12.55 -20.89 -10.74
CA ASN A 189 -12.28 -19.69 -11.55
C ASN A 189 -13.57 -18.99 -12.00
N LYS A 190 -14.52 -19.76 -12.54
CA LYS A 190 -15.80 -19.23 -13.01
C LYS A 190 -16.60 -18.58 -11.88
N THR A 191 -16.52 -19.15 -10.68
CA THR A 191 -17.14 -18.58 -9.48
C THR A 191 -16.42 -17.31 -9.03
N ALA A 192 -15.09 -17.30 -8.99
CA ALA A 192 -14.31 -16.10 -8.65
C ALA A 192 -14.65 -14.90 -9.56
N LEU A 193 -14.77 -15.14 -10.87
CA LEU A 193 -15.18 -14.11 -11.84
C LEU A 193 -16.59 -13.58 -11.60
N ARG A 194 -17.53 -14.44 -11.17
CA ARG A 194 -18.91 -14.05 -10.83
C ARG A 194 -19.02 -13.29 -9.52
N VAL A 195 -18.12 -13.54 -8.59
CA VAL A 195 -18.05 -12.83 -7.30
C VAL A 195 -17.44 -11.45 -7.50
N ARG A 196 -16.51 -11.29 -8.44
CA ARG A 196 -15.81 -10.02 -8.71
C ARG A 196 -16.65 -8.99 -9.48
N GLY A 197 -17.52 -9.44 -10.38
CA GLY A 197 -18.32 -8.58 -11.27
C GLY A 197 -19.70 -8.28 -10.72
#